data_AF-A0A2M7DKB7-F1
#
_entry.id   AF-A0A2M7DKB7-F1
#
_cell.length_a   1.000
_cell.length_b   1.000
_cell.length_c   1.000
_cell.angle_alpha   90.00
_cell.angle_beta   90.00
_cell.angle_gamma   90.00
#
_symmetry.space_group_name_H-M   'P 1'
#
loop_
_entity.id
_entity.type
_entity.pdbx_description
1 polymer ?
#
loop_
_entity_poly.entity_id
_entity_poly.type
_entity_poly.pdbx_seq_one_letter_code
_entity_poly.pdbx_strand_id
1 'polypeptide(L)'
;MFFGFASHAQAANCGGGVACACGDTVTASTTLSSDLTCTGHGLVVGANNITIDGGNYTITGDGGTSDYGINNSSGYDNIIIQNFANITNFNIGIYFDSSSSSTIQNVTANSNTGDGIILYSISSSTIANNIANSNTSYGIDIE
;
A
#
# COMPACT_ATOMS: atom_id res chain seq x y z
N MET A 1 18.99 30.96 -7.77
CA MET A 1 19.41 30.08 -6.67
C MET A 1 18.15 29.59 -5.98
N PHE A 2 17.69 28.40 -6.34
CA PHE A 2 16.68 27.64 -5.60
C PHE A 2 17.07 26.18 -5.77
N PHE A 3 17.84 25.66 -4.82
CA PHE A 3 18.09 24.23 -4.72
C PHE A 3 16.85 23.64 -4.07
N GLY A 4 15.95 23.07 -4.88
CA GLY A 4 14.89 22.21 -4.38
C GLY A 4 15.53 20.89 -3.96
N PHE A 5 15.99 20.81 -2.72
CA PHE A 5 16.34 19.53 -2.13
C PHE A 5 15.04 18.73 -2.04
N ALA A 6 14.97 17.60 -2.75
CA ALA A 6 14.04 16.54 -2.40
C ALA A 6 14.39 16.14 -0.96
N SER A 7 13.60 16.62 0.00
CA SER A 7 13.69 16.17 1.37
C SER A 7 13.47 14.66 1.33
N HIS A 8 14.42 13.91 1.87
CA HIS A 8 14.13 12.55 2.30
C HIS A 8 12.96 12.70 3.28
N ALA A 9 11.75 12.36 2.82
CA ALA A 9 10.55 12.44 3.64
C ALA A 9 10.79 11.51 4.83
N GLN A 10 11.02 12.08 6.01
CA GLN A 10 10.93 11.28 7.22
C GLN A 10 9.50 10.75 7.27
N ALA A 11 9.35 9.44 7.41
CA ALA A 11 8.06 8.81 7.63
C ALA A 11 7.29 9.60 8.71
N ALA A 12 6.21 10.27 8.30
CA ALA A 12 5.34 11.02 9.18
C ALA A 12 4.03 10.25 9.36
N ASN A 13 3.22 10.67 10.34
CA ASN A 13 1.87 10.15 10.46
C ASN A 13 0.94 10.92 9.54
N CYS A 14 0.12 10.21 8.76
CA CYS A 14 -0.92 10.79 7.92
C CYS A 14 -2.30 10.17 8.19
N GLY A 15 -3.32 10.70 7.52
CA GLY A 15 -4.71 10.26 7.63
C GLY A 15 -5.64 11.27 8.29
N GLY A 16 -6.94 11.01 8.22
CA GLY A 16 -7.99 11.95 8.60
C GLY A 16 -7.96 13.20 7.71
N GLY A 17 -7.50 14.33 8.26
CA GLY A 17 -7.32 15.57 7.52
C GLY A 17 -5.91 15.80 6.99
N VAL A 18 -4.96 14.92 7.29
CA VAL A 18 -3.55 15.04 6.88
C VAL A 18 -3.31 14.21 5.63
N ALA A 19 -2.94 14.88 4.53
CA ALA A 19 -2.60 14.21 3.28
C ALA A 19 -1.36 13.33 3.46
N CYS A 20 -1.38 12.15 2.85
CA CYS A 20 -0.26 11.20 2.90
C CYS A 20 0.75 11.47 1.79
N ALA A 21 2.02 11.29 2.12
CA ALA A 21 3.14 11.21 1.19
C ALA A 21 3.80 9.82 1.25
N CYS A 22 4.73 9.56 0.33
CA CYS A 22 5.49 8.31 0.32
C CYS A 22 6.23 8.08 1.64
N GLY A 23 6.14 6.86 2.17
CA GLY A 23 6.75 6.43 3.42
C GLY A 23 5.96 6.78 4.67
N ASP A 24 4.83 7.50 4.57
CA ASP A 24 4.03 7.85 5.73
C ASP A 24 3.34 6.65 6.37
N THR A 25 3.16 6.76 7.68
CA THR A 25 2.39 5.84 8.50
C THR A 25 0.94 6.34 8.61
N VAL A 26 -0.01 5.61 8.04
CA VAL A 26 -1.43 5.95 8.07
C VAL A 26 -2.00 5.59 9.44
N THR A 27 -2.33 6.59 10.24
CA THR A 27 -2.83 6.42 11.62
C THR A 27 -4.33 6.70 11.78
N ALA A 28 -4.97 7.19 10.71
CA ALA A 28 -6.41 7.40 10.61
C ALA A 28 -6.85 7.18 9.16
N SER A 29 -8.13 6.82 8.94
CA SER A 29 -8.64 6.60 7.58
C SER A 29 -8.35 7.77 6.65
N THR A 30 -8.02 7.48 5.40
CA THR A 30 -7.62 8.46 4.40
C THR A 30 -8.17 8.11 3.03
N THR A 31 -8.30 9.15 2.19
CA THR A 31 -8.49 9.00 0.76
C THR A 31 -7.37 9.77 0.07
N LEU A 32 -6.65 9.13 -0.87
CA LEU A 32 -5.65 9.82 -1.64
C LEU A 32 -6.27 10.94 -2.48
N SER A 33 -5.52 12.02 -2.65
CA SER A 33 -5.92 13.20 -3.43
C SER A 33 -5.00 13.47 -4.62
N SER A 34 -3.97 12.64 -4.80
CA SER A 34 -3.02 12.68 -5.90
C SER A 34 -2.30 11.35 -6.02
N ASP A 35 -1.69 11.11 -7.17
CA ASP A 35 -0.74 10.00 -7.34
C ASP A 35 0.48 10.19 -6.42
N LEU A 36 1.08 9.07 -6.01
CA LEU A 36 2.32 9.01 -5.24
C LEU A 36 3.43 8.34 -6.07
N THR A 37 4.63 8.90 -6.06
CA THR A 37 5.83 8.31 -6.68
C THR A 37 6.94 8.20 -5.64
N CYS A 38 7.31 6.98 -5.31
CA CYS A 38 8.08 6.64 -4.12
C CYS A 38 9.41 5.97 -4.49
N THR A 39 10.47 6.26 -3.74
CA THR A 39 11.79 5.61 -3.83
C THR A 39 12.04 4.63 -2.67
N GLY A 40 10.97 4.23 -2.00
CA GLY A 40 10.92 3.42 -0.79
C GLY A 40 9.48 2.94 -0.63
N HIS A 41 9.06 2.54 0.57
CA HIS A 41 7.64 2.16 0.79
C HIS A 41 6.66 3.25 0.32
N GLY A 42 5.49 2.82 -0.18
CA GLY A 42 4.38 3.71 -0.50
C GLY A 42 3.72 4.24 0.76
N LEU A 43 2.89 3.42 1.41
CA LEU A 43 2.23 3.75 2.69
C LEU A 43 2.41 2.60 3.68
N VAL A 44 2.55 2.93 4.96
CA VAL A 44 2.63 1.96 6.06
C VAL A 44 1.36 2.04 6.90
N VAL A 45 0.73 0.92 7.19
CA VAL A 45 -0.43 0.87 8.09
C VAL A 45 0.04 1.10 9.53
N GLY A 46 -0.58 2.05 10.23
CA GLY A 46 -0.17 2.47 11.57
C GLY A 46 -1.22 2.35 12.67
N ALA A 47 -2.43 1.91 12.34
CA ALA A 47 -3.51 1.76 13.30
C ALA A 47 -4.52 0.71 12.84
N ASN A 48 -5.22 0.09 13.80
CA ASN A 48 -6.38 -0.76 13.53
C ASN A 48 -7.58 0.07 13.07
N ASN A 49 -8.53 -0.58 12.40
CA ASN A 49 -9.84 0.00 12.06
C ASN A 49 -9.76 1.25 11.16
N ILE A 50 -8.86 1.23 10.18
CA ILE A 50 -8.71 2.33 9.22
C ILE A 50 -8.98 1.88 7.80
N THR A 51 -9.37 2.85 6.98
CA THR A 51 -9.51 2.69 5.53
C THR A 51 -8.42 3.48 4.83
N ILE A 52 -7.70 2.84 3.93
CA ILE A 52 -6.83 3.50 2.96
C ILE A 52 -7.53 3.39 1.61
N ASP A 53 -8.20 4.47 1.22
CA ASP A 53 -8.89 4.59 -0.07
C ASP A 53 -7.97 5.28 -1.08
N GLY A 54 -7.71 4.61 -2.20
CA GLY A 54 -6.87 5.13 -3.26
C GLY A 54 -7.50 6.27 -4.05
N GLY A 55 -8.81 6.52 -3.94
CA GLY A 55 -9.49 7.59 -4.68
C GLY A 55 -9.34 7.46 -6.20
N ASN A 56 -9.06 6.27 -6.71
CA ASN A 56 -8.64 5.99 -8.08
C ASN A 56 -7.32 6.67 -8.50
N TYR A 57 -6.42 6.91 -7.55
CA TYR A 57 -5.03 7.32 -7.77
C TYR A 57 -4.07 6.12 -7.75
N THR A 58 -2.84 6.37 -8.19
CA THR A 58 -1.76 5.40 -8.32
C THR A 58 -0.70 5.60 -7.24
N ILE A 59 -0.13 4.51 -6.74
CA ILE A 59 1.14 4.52 -6.01
C ILE A 59 2.18 3.80 -6.88
N THR A 60 3.26 4.49 -7.21
CA THR A 60 4.35 3.98 -8.07
C THR A 60 5.65 3.94 -7.30
N GLY A 61 6.28 2.77 -7.20
CA GLY A 61 7.63 2.60 -6.65
C GLY A 61 8.72 2.85 -7.70
N ASP A 62 9.96 2.58 -7.34
CA ASP A 62 11.15 2.72 -8.19
C ASP A 62 11.74 1.39 -8.66
N GLY A 63 11.09 0.27 -8.34
CA GLY A 63 11.51 -1.09 -8.66
C GLY A 63 12.45 -1.70 -7.62
N GLY A 64 12.64 -1.04 -6.47
CA GLY A 64 13.41 -1.54 -5.33
C GLY A 64 12.92 -2.90 -4.82
N THR A 65 13.86 -3.75 -4.36
CA THR A 65 13.57 -5.12 -3.90
C THR A 65 13.19 -5.21 -2.42
N SER A 66 13.21 -4.11 -1.68
CA SER A 66 12.86 -4.06 -0.25
C SER A 66 11.52 -3.35 0.01
N ASP A 67 10.92 -2.75 -1.00
CA ASP A 67 9.88 -1.76 -0.81
C ASP A 67 8.51 -2.33 -1.16
N TYR A 68 7.51 -1.87 -0.41
CA TYR A 68 6.13 -2.32 -0.52
C TYR A 68 5.23 -1.12 -0.79
N GLY A 69 4.25 -1.27 -1.69
CA GLY A 69 3.30 -0.21 -2.00
C GLY A 69 2.41 0.13 -0.81
N ILE A 70 1.80 -0.89 -0.20
CA ILE A 70 1.11 -0.77 1.09
C ILE A 70 1.62 -1.86 2.02
N ASN A 71 2.13 -1.44 3.19
CA ASN A 71 2.77 -2.32 4.16
C ASN A 71 1.96 -2.43 5.47
N ASN A 72 1.46 -3.62 5.78
CA ASN A 72 0.90 -3.98 7.08
C ASN A 72 1.67 -5.16 7.72
N SER A 73 3.00 -5.12 7.69
CA SER A 73 3.86 -6.11 8.36
C SER A 73 3.76 -6.08 9.88
N SER A 74 3.15 -5.02 10.44
CA SER A 74 2.94 -4.86 11.89
C SER A 74 1.68 -5.55 12.40
N GLY A 75 0.87 -6.17 11.53
CA GLY A 75 -0.28 -6.97 11.93
C GLY A 75 -1.47 -6.17 12.46
N TYR A 76 -1.73 -4.97 11.92
CA TYR A 76 -2.93 -4.24 12.29
C TYR A 76 -4.19 -4.89 11.69
N ASP A 77 -5.24 -4.95 12.49
CA ASP A 77 -6.52 -5.60 12.19
C ASP A 77 -7.56 -4.62 11.63
N ASN A 78 -8.59 -5.18 10.99
CA ASN A 78 -9.74 -4.43 10.48
C ASN A 78 -9.36 -3.31 9.51
N ILE A 79 -8.41 -3.59 8.62
CA ILE A 79 -7.94 -2.63 7.63
C ILE A 79 -8.73 -2.79 6.34
N ILE A 80 -9.14 -1.69 5.75
CA ILE A 80 -9.76 -1.67 4.42
C ILE A 80 -8.82 -0.99 3.45
N ILE A 81 -8.33 -1.71 2.43
CA ILE A 81 -7.59 -1.16 1.31
C ILE A 81 -8.48 -1.19 0.09
N GLN A 82 -8.76 -0.03 -0.53
CA GLN A 82 -9.71 0.01 -1.64
C GLN A 82 -9.45 1.07 -2.70
N ASN A 83 -10.02 0.86 -3.89
CA ASN A 83 -10.15 1.85 -4.96
C ASN A 83 -8.81 2.47 -5.42
N PHE A 84 -7.80 1.63 -5.61
CA PHE A 84 -6.53 2.06 -6.20
C PHE A 84 -6.54 1.84 -7.70
N ALA A 85 -6.21 2.89 -8.48
CA ALA A 85 -6.08 2.76 -9.92
C ALA A 85 -4.96 1.80 -10.29
N ASN A 86 -3.81 1.90 -9.60
CA ASN A 86 -2.74 0.90 -9.63
C ASN A 86 -1.79 1.05 -8.42
N ILE A 87 -1.19 -0.04 -7.97
CA ILE A 87 -0.04 -0.09 -7.07
C ILE A 87 1.05 -0.89 -7.78
N THR A 88 2.14 -0.24 -8.18
CA THR A 88 3.06 -0.77 -9.19
C THR A 88 4.52 -0.43 -8.94
N ASN A 89 5.42 -1.21 -9.54
CA ASN A 89 6.88 -1.01 -9.47
C ASN A 89 7.45 -1.05 -8.03
N PHE A 90 6.85 -1.84 -7.15
CA PHE A 90 7.39 -2.24 -5.85
C PHE A 90 7.90 -3.68 -5.91
N ASN A 91 8.62 -4.16 -4.89
CA ASN A 91 8.79 -5.60 -4.72
C ASN A 91 7.42 -6.25 -4.54
N ILE A 92 6.66 -5.75 -3.58
CA ILE A 92 5.31 -6.26 -3.28
C ILE A 92 4.33 -5.09 -3.35
N GLY A 93 3.25 -5.23 -4.12
CA GLY A 93 2.22 -4.19 -4.21
C GLY A 93 1.54 -3.96 -2.85
N ILE A 94 0.92 -5.00 -2.29
CA ILE A 94 0.31 -4.97 -0.95
C ILE A 94 0.84 -6.15 -0.13
N TYR A 95 1.40 -5.87 1.05
CA TYR A 95 1.92 -6.86 1.98
C TYR A 95 1.19 -6.79 3.32
N PHE A 96 0.51 -7.87 3.73
CA PHE A 96 -0.03 -8.02 5.10
C PHE A 96 0.58 -9.25 5.76
N ASP A 97 0.92 -9.11 7.04
CA ASP A 97 1.39 -10.22 7.89
C ASP A 97 0.59 -10.23 9.19
N SER A 98 0.16 -11.41 9.64
CA SER A 98 -0.36 -11.66 10.98
C SER A 98 -1.48 -10.72 11.40
N SER A 99 -2.45 -10.51 10.51
CA SER A 99 -3.61 -9.62 10.72
C SER A 99 -4.93 -10.34 10.46
N SER A 100 -6.01 -9.75 10.96
CA SER A 100 -7.35 -10.32 10.88
C SER A 100 -8.39 -9.33 10.40
N SER A 101 -9.50 -9.87 9.88
CA SER A 101 -10.73 -9.14 9.58
C SER A 101 -10.54 -7.94 8.64
N SER A 102 -9.57 -8.04 7.73
CA SER A 102 -9.22 -6.98 6.78
C SER A 102 -9.87 -7.21 5.42
N THR A 103 -10.05 -6.14 4.64
CA THR A 103 -10.63 -6.19 3.29
C THR A 103 -9.71 -5.52 2.30
N ILE A 104 -9.37 -6.21 1.20
CA ILE A 104 -8.67 -5.64 0.06
C ILE A 104 -9.58 -5.77 -1.16
N GLN A 105 -10.04 -4.64 -1.69
CA GLN A 105 -11.03 -4.66 -2.77
C GLN A 105 -10.88 -3.55 -3.80
N ASN A 106 -11.25 -3.83 -5.05
CA ASN A 106 -11.17 -2.85 -6.15
C ASN A 106 -9.77 -2.24 -6.29
N VAL A 107 -8.73 -3.06 -6.14
CA VAL A 107 -7.33 -2.66 -6.30
C VAL A 107 -6.76 -3.28 -7.55
N THR A 108 -6.06 -2.48 -8.34
CA THR A 108 -5.09 -2.99 -9.31
C THR A 108 -3.70 -2.99 -8.67
N ALA A 109 -3.02 -4.14 -8.63
CA ALA A 109 -1.66 -4.31 -8.13
C ALA A 109 -0.81 -5.02 -9.18
N ASN A 110 -0.47 -4.29 -10.25
CA ASN A 110 0.18 -4.85 -11.44
C ASN A 110 1.67 -4.47 -11.53
N SER A 111 2.43 -5.29 -12.24
CA SER A 111 3.82 -4.96 -12.63
C SER A 111 4.74 -4.64 -11.44
N ASN A 112 4.58 -5.38 -10.35
CA ASN A 112 5.52 -5.38 -9.23
C ASN A 112 6.67 -6.37 -9.51
N THR A 113 7.85 -6.08 -8.97
CA THR A 113 9.08 -6.85 -9.18
C THR A 113 9.12 -8.15 -8.38
N GLY A 114 8.11 -8.40 -7.54
CA GLY A 114 7.77 -9.65 -6.85
C GLY A 114 6.27 -9.96 -6.98
N ASP A 115 5.53 -9.94 -5.88
CA ASP A 115 4.09 -10.25 -5.83
C ASP A 115 3.21 -9.01 -5.97
N GLY A 116 1.99 -9.17 -6.50
CA GLY A 116 0.98 -8.11 -6.52
C GLY A 116 0.40 -7.86 -5.12
N ILE A 117 -0.24 -8.89 -4.56
CA ILE A 117 -0.83 -8.88 -3.22
C ILE A 117 -0.39 -10.16 -2.52
N ILE A 118 0.19 -10.05 -1.33
CA ILE A 118 0.52 -11.21 -0.49
C ILE A 118 0.01 -11.01 0.93
N LEU A 119 -0.58 -12.07 1.47
CA LEU A 119 -1.21 -12.10 2.78
C LEU A 119 -0.69 -13.32 3.54
N TYR A 120 0.15 -13.08 4.55
CA TYR A 120 0.75 -14.12 5.38
C TYR A 120 0.01 -14.25 6.72
N SER A 121 -0.37 -15.47 7.11
CA SER A 121 -0.99 -15.76 8.41
C SER A 121 -2.23 -14.90 8.69
N ILE A 122 -3.06 -14.66 7.66
CA ILE A 122 -4.28 -13.85 7.78
C ILE A 122 -5.52 -14.67 8.17
N SER A 123 -6.46 -14.05 8.88
CA SER A 123 -7.72 -14.72 9.25
C SER A 123 -8.95 -13.83 9.06
N SER A 124 -10.09 -14.42 8.69
CA SER A 124 -11.39 -13.72 8.53
C SER A 124 -11.37 -12.52 7.58
N SER A 125 -10.45 -12.49 6.62
CA SER A 125 -10.25 -11.38 5.68
C SER A 125 -10.95 -11.62 4.33
N THR A 126 -11.27 -10.55 3.61
CA THR A 126 -11.92 -10.58 2.29
C THR A 126 -11.02 -9.98 1.23
N ILE A 127 -10.81 -10.71 0.13
CA ILE A 127 -10.04 -10.26 -1.04
C ILE A 127 -10.97 -10.37 -2.24
N ALA A 128 -11.42 -9.24 -2.78
CA ALA A 128 -12.47 -9.24 -3.80
C ALA A 128 -12.24 -8.18 -4.88
N ASN A 129 -12.56 -8.51 -6.13
CA ASN A 129 -12.52 -7.55 -7.26
C ASN A 129 -11.16 -6.88 -7.48
N ASN A 130 -10.07 -7.62 -7.25
CA ASN A 130 -8.72 -7.13 -7.47
C ASN A 130 -8.16 -7.64 -8.81
N ILE A 131 -7.27 -6.86 -9.40
CA ILE A 131 -6.51 -7.21 -10.60
C ILE A 131 -5.04 -7.20 -10.22
N ALA A 132 -4.33 -8.32 -10.40
CA ALA A 132 -2.90 -8.41 -10.07
C ALA A 132 -2.15 -9.21 -11.15
N ASN A 133 -1.87 -8.54 -12.26
CA ASN A 133 -1.25 -9.09 -13.45
C ASN A 133 0.20 -8.59 -13.61
N SER A 134 0.99 -9.32 -14.40
CA SER A 134 2.36 -8.91 -14.78
C SER A 134 3.32 -8.71 -13.61
N ASN A 135 3.01 -9.25 -12.44
CA ASN A 135 3.93 -9.39 -11.32
C ASN A 135 4.92 -10.54 -11.63
N THR A 136 6.16 -10.44 -11.16
CA THR A 136 7.21 -11.42 -11.55
C THR A 136 7.07 -12.77 -10.84
N SER A 137 6.39 -12.79 -9.69
CA SER A 137 6.13 -13.97 -8.87
C SER A 137 4.64 -14.35 -8.95
N TYR A 138 3.83 -13.98 -7.96
CA TYR A 138 2.39 -14.26 -7.93
C TYR A 138 1.56 -12.98 -8.12
N GLY A 139 0.38 -13.14 -8.71
CA GLY A 139 -0.60 -12.06 -8.74
C GLY A 139 -1.15 -11.78 -7.35
N ILE A 140 -1.80 -12.79 -6.78
CA ILE A 140 -2.32 -12.78 -5.42
C ILE A 140 -1.88 -14.08 -4.76
N ASP A 141 -1.20 -13.97 -3.62
CA ASP A 141 -0.73 -15.09 -2.83
C ASP A 141 -1.27 -15.01 -1.39
N ILE A 142 -1.69 -16.14 -0.83
CA ILE A 142 -2.29 -16.24 0.50
C ILE A 142 -1.69 -17.47 1.18
N GLU A 143 -0.93 -17.24 2.25
CA GLU A 143 -0.16 -18.25 3.00
C GLU A 143 -0.67 -18.45 4.43
#